data_AF-A0A933DIM5-F1
#
_entry.id   AF-A0A933DIM5-F1
#
_cell.length_a   1.000
_cell.length_b   1.000
_cell.length_c   1.000
_cell.angle_alpha   90.00
_cell.angle_beta   90.00
_cell.angle_gamma   90.00
#
_symmetry.space_group_name_H-M   'P 1'
#
loop_
_entity.id
_entity.type
_entity.pdbx_description
1 polymer ?
#
loop_
_entity_poly.entity_id
_entity_poly.type
_entity_poly.pdbx_seq_one_letter_code
_entity_poly.pdbx_strand_id
1 'polypeptide(L)' 'MILLDTQAIVWWVQEQPSRLSRRARGEIAKAEKEQALAASAMSIWEICLLVKSERLQLGVTIEQWL' A
#
# COMPACT_ATOMS: atom_id res chain seq x y z
N MET A 1 15.15 -6.22 0.63
CA MET A 1 13.72 -6.56 0.73
C MET A 1 13.04 -5.60 1.69
N ILE A 2 11.90 -5.02 1.28
CA ILE A 2 11.07 -4.12 2.09
C ILE A 2 9.67 -4.72 2.16
N LEU A 3 9.14 -4.85 3.38
CA LEU A 3 7.75 -5.17 3.62
C LEU A 3 7.01 -3.87 3.95
N LEU A 4 5.96 -3.56 3.18
CA LEU A 4 5.14 -2.39 3.44
C LEU A 4 4.12 -2.68 4.55
N ASP A 5 3.95 -1.70 5.43
CA ASP A 5 2.86 -1.66 6.41
C ASP A 5 1.53 -1.30 5.73
N THR A 6 0.39 -1.59 6.37
CA THR A 6 -0.97 -1.42 5.84
C THR A 6 -1.20 -0.05 5.21
N GLN A 7 -0.90 1.02 5.94
CA GLN A 7 -1.06 2.41 5.47
C GLN A 7 -0.07 2.79 4.36
N ALA A 8 1.14 2.23 4.38
CA ALA A 8 2.12 2.46 3.32
C ALA A 8 1.71 1.80 2.00
N ILE A 9 1.10 0.60 2.06
CA ILE A 9 0.50 -0.07 0.90
C ILE A 9 -0.57 0.83 0.28
N VAL A 10 -1.52 1.32 1.10
CA VAL A 10 -2.61 2.18 0.62
C VAL A 10 -2.09 3.43 -0.08
N TRP A 11 -1.13 4.14 0.52
CA TRP A 11 -0.59 5.37 -0.08
C TRP A 11 0.27 5.11 -1.31
N TRP A 12 0.97 3.97 -1.35
CA TRP A 12 1.77 3.59 -2.51
C TRP A 12 0.89 3.22 -3.70
N VAL A 13 -0.12 2.35 -3.52
CA VAL A 13 -1.05 1.93 -4.59
C VAL A 13 -1.89 3.09 -5.10
N GLN A 14 -2.32 4.00 -4.22
CA GLN A 14 -3.10 5.18 -4.62
C GLN A 14 -2.24 6.35 -5.13
N GLU A 15 -0.94 6.16 -5.34
CA GLU A 15 -0.01 7.19 -5.81
C GLU A 15 -0.15 8.51 -5.00
N GLN A 16 -0.10 8.43 -3.66
CA GLN A 16 -0.18 9.59 -2.77
C GLN A 16 1.22 9.99 -2.24
N PRO A 17 2.10 10.61 -3.06
CA PRO A 17 3.50 10.86 -2.73
C PRO A 17 3.71 11.83 -1.57
N SER A 18 2.70 12.63 -1.22
CA SER A 18 2.74 13.55 -0.07
C SER A 18 2.60 12.84 1.28
N ARG A 19 1.99 11.65 1.31
CA ARG A 19 1.84 10.82 2.51
C ARG A 19 3.07 9.98 2.82
N LEU A 20 3.93 9.75 1.82
CA LEU A 20 5.18 9.03 1.95
C LEU A 20 6.36 10.00 2.00
N SER A 21 7.18 9.90 3.06
CA SER A 21 8.39 10.71 3.17
C SER A 21 9.30 10.52 1.95
N ARG A 22 10.11 11.53 1.61
CA ARG A 22 11.06 11.44 0.49
C ARG A 22 11.98 10.22 0.61
N ARG A 23 12.42 9.90 1.83
CA ARG A 23 13.23 8.72 2.12
C ARG A 23 12.45 7.44 1.83
N ALA A 24 11.23 7.31 2.37
CA ALA A 24 10.39 6.15 2.15
C ALA A 24 10.14 5.89 0.66
N ARG A 25 9.80 6.94 -0.11
CA ARG A 25 9.63 6.82 -1.57
C ARG A 25 10.89 6.33 -2.28
N GLY A 26 12.06 6.83 -1.87
CA GLY A 26 13.34 6.40 -2.43
C GLY A 26 13.62 4.92 -2.18
N GLU A 27 13.42 4.45 -0.94
CA GLU A 27 13.61 3.04 -0.58
C GLU A 27 12.60 2.13 -1.27
N ILE A 28 11.33 2.55 -1.36
CA ILE A 28 10.28 1.80 -2.08
C ILE A 28 10.62 1.66 -3.56
N ALA A 29 10.97 2.75 -4.23
CA ALA A 29 11.33 2.74 -5.65
C ALA A 29 12.58 1.88 -5.92
N LYS A 30 13.53 1.85 -4.98
CA LYS A 30 14.69 0.96 -5.07
C LYS A 30 14.27 -0.50 -4.92
N ALA A 31 13.48 -0.83 -3.90
CA ALA A 31 13.01 -2.20 -3.66
C ALA A 31 12.12 -2.73 -4.79
N GLU A 32 11.30 -1.88 -5.42
CA GLU A 32 10.50 -2.22 -6.60
C GLU A 32 11.38 -2.63 -7.79
N LYS A 33 12.42 -1.83 -8.09
CA LYS A 33 13.41 -2.14 -9.15
C LYS A 33 14.16 -3.45 -8.88
N GLU A 34 14.44 -3.72 -7.61
CA GLU A 34 15.12 -4.95 -7.17
C GLU A 34 14.17 -6.15 -7.04
N GLN A 35 12.87 -6.00 -7.36
CA GLN A 35 11.83 -7.03 -7.17
C GLN A 35 11.81 -7.57 -5.72
N ALA A 36 12.08 -6.68 -4.77
CA ALA A 36 12.23 -6.99 -3.35
C ALA A 36 11.19 -6.23 -2.50
N LEU A 37 10.10 -5.76 -3.11
CA LEU A 37 8.97 -5.15 -2.43
C LEU A 37 7.92 -6.22 -2.11
N ALA A 38 7.47 -6.26 -0.86
CA ALA A 38 6.50 -7.24 -0.39
C ALA A 38 5.35 -6.57 0.36
N ALA A 39 4.19 -7.22 0.34
CA ALA A 39 3.03 -6.90 1.16
C ALA A 39 2.61 -8.14 1.96
N SER A 40 2.18 -7.95 3.20
CA SER A 40 1.66 -9.03 4.04
C SER A 40 0.20 -9.29 3.69
N ALA A 41 -0.17 -10.57 3.57
CA ALA A 41 -1.58 -10.96 3.42
C ALA A 41 -2.45 -10.44 4.57
N MET A 42 -1.88 -10.29 5.77
CA MET A 42 -2.60 -9.73 6.92
C MET A 42 -2.93 -8.24 6.73
N SER A 43 -1.99 -7.46 6.18
CA SER A 43 -2.22 -6.05 5.86
C SER A 43 -3.27 -5.90 4.76
N ILE A 44 -3.26 -6.80 3.77
CA ILE A 44 -4.31 -6.84 2.73
C ILE A 44 -5.69 -7.14 3.36
N TRP A 45 -5.77 -8.12 4.27
CA TRP A 45 -7.01 -8.42 4.99
C TRP A 45 -7.52 -7.23 5.82
N GLU A 46 -6.63 -6.52 6.50
CA GLU A 46 -6.98 -5.30 7.24
C GLU A 46 -7.56 -4.22 6.32
N ILE A 47 -6.96 -4.00 5.14
CA ILE A 47 -7.47 -3.06 4.13
C ILE A 47 -8.88 -3.46 3.68
N CYS A 48 -9.10 -4.75 3.38
CA CYS A 48 -10.42 -5.26 3.03
C CYS A 48 -11.46 -4.99 4.14
N LEU A 49 -11.09 -5.18 5.42
CA LEU A 49 -11.98 -4.88 6.54
C LEU A 49 -12.28 -3.37 6.68
N LEU A 50 -11.28 -2.52 6.45
CA LEU A 50 -11.47 -1.07 6.50
C LEU A 50 -12.39 -0.59 5.37
N VAL A 51 -12.27 -1.16 4.17
CA VAL A 51 -13.17 -0.87 3.04
C VAL A 51 -14.58 -1.38 3.34
N LYS A 52 -14.72 -2.62 3.81
CA LYS A 52 -16.02 -3.21 4.18
C LYS A 52 -16.74 -2.42 5.29
N SER A 53 -16.00 -1.82 6.21
CA SER A 53 -16.54 -0.98 7.28
C SER A 53 -16.68 0.50 6.89
N GLU A 54 -16.49 0.85 5.62
CA GLU A 54 -16.56 2.21 5.08
C GLU A 54 -15.57 3.21 5.73
N ARG A 55 -14.57 2.70 6.44
CA ARG A 55 -13.52 3.50 7.10
C ARG A 55 -12.36 3.87 6.17
N LEU A 56 -12.29 3.20 5.01
CA LEU A 56 -11.37 3.50 3.93
C LEU A 56 -12.16 3.48 2.62
N GLN A 57 -12.14 4.60 1.90
CA GLN A 57 -12.70 4.68 0.56
C GLN A 57 -11.58 4.57 -0.46
N LEU A 58 -11.75 3.66 -1.42
CA LEU A 58 -10.85 3.49 -2.56
C LEU A 58 -11.49 4.12 -3.79
N GLY A 59 -10.69 4.61 -4.73
CA GLY A 59 -11.19 5.15 -6.01
C GLY A 59 -11.69 4.08 -6.98
N VAL A 60 -11.55 2.80 -6.61
CA VAL A 60 -11.89 1.60 -7.39
C VAL A 60 -12.57 0.59 -6.48
N THR A 61 -13.17 -0.46 -7.05
CA THR A 61 -13.72 -1.55 -6.22
C THR A 61 -12.61 -2.31 -5.50
N ILE A 62 -12.94 -3.02 -4.41
CA ILE A 62 -11.93 -3.78 -3.67
C ILE A 62 -11.30 -4.89 -4.54
N GLU A 63 -12.07 -5.46 -5.46
CA GLU A 63 -11.60 -6.49 -6.40
C GLU A 63 -10.63 -5.93 -7.45
N GLN A 64 -10.78 -4.66 -7.84
CA GLN A 64 -9.84 -3.99 -8.74
C GLN A 64 -8.57 -3.54 -8.03
N TRP A 65 -8.66 -3.33 -6.72
CA TRP A 65 -7.54 -2.90 -5.90
C TRP A 65 -6.58 -4.05 -5.56
N LEU A 66 -7.10 -5.27 -5.44
CA LEU A 66 -6.35 -6.52 -5.20
C LEU A 66 -5.63 -7.01 -6.47
#